data_AF-A0A1H4UZI8-F1
#
_entry.id   AF-A0A1H4UZI8-F1
#
_cell.length_a   1.000
_cell.length_b   1.000
_cell.length_c   1.000
_cell.angle_alpha   90.00
_cell.angle_beta   90.00
_cell.angle_gamma   90.00
#
_symmetry.space_group_name_H-M   'P 1'
#
loop_
_entity.id
_entity.type
_entity.pdbx_description
1 polymer ?
#
loop_
_entity_poly.entity_id
_entity_poly.type
_entity_poly.pdbx_seq_one_letter_code
_entity_poly.pdbx_strand_id
1 'polypeptide(L)' 'MSETITTRITDVRRANSSRSPHSPVFEVETAAGTFTTKANSQIGFSIENSENRQGDVVLTLERGSIVACRAA' A
#
# COMPACT_ATOMS: atom_id res chain seq x y z
N MET A 1 16.22 5.96 -3.62
CA MET A 1 15.92 6.58 -2.33
C MET A 1 14.55 6.12 -1.88
N SER A 2 14.38 5.94 -0.58
CA SER A 2 13.08 5.65 0.03
C SER A 2 12.49 6.96 0.55
N GLU A 3 11.23 7.22 0.25
CA GLU A 3 10.49 8.41 0.69
C GLU A 3 9.43 7.99 1.70
N THR A 4 9.13 8.84 2.68
CA THR A 4 8.05 8.59 3.65
C THR A 4 7.00 9.66 3.52
N ILE A 5 5.74 9.24 3.33
CA ILE A 5 4.59 10.14 3.27
C ILE A 5 3.59 9.76 4.35
N THR A 6 3.04 10.75 5.05
CA THR A 6 1.88 10.56 5.92
C THR A 6 0.65 10.94 5.11
N THR A 7 -0.25 9.98 4.91
CA THR A 7 -1.46 10.20 4.13
C THR A 7 -2.58 9.31 4.62
N ARG A 8 -3.81 9.70 4.31
CA ARG A 8 -4.99 8.91 4.60
C ARG A 8 -5.25 7.91 3.48
N ILE A 9 -5.35 6.63 3.83
CA ILE A 9 -5.85 5.61 2.90
C ILE A 9 -7.36 5.80 2.74
N THR A 10 -7.80 5.83 1.49
CA THR A 10 -9.21 5.96 1.12
C THR A 10 -9.76 4.66 0.55
N ASP A 11 -8.96 3.93 -0.23
CA ASP A 11 -9.34 2.64 -0.80
C ASP A 11 -8.13 1.74 -1.05
N VAL A 12 -8.36 0.43 -1.10
CA VAL A 12 -7.33 -0.60 -1.35
C VAL A 12 -7.92 -1.66 -2.26
N ARG A 13 -7.33 -1.84 -3.44
CA ARG A 13 -7.77 -2.81 -4.44
C ARG A 13 -6.64 -3.71 -4.90
N ARG A 14 -6.94 -4.97 -5.23
CA ARG A 14 -5.94 -5.88 -5.81
C ARG A 14 -5.65 -5.45 -7.26
N ALA A 15 -4.38 -5.26 -7.60
CA ALA A 15 -3.99 -4.89 -8.95
C ALA A 15 -4.25 -6.06 -9.92
N ASN A 16 -4.94 -5.76 -11.03
CA ASN A 16 -5.48 -6.76 -11.97
C ASN A 16 -4.39 -7.61 -12.66
N SER A 17 -3.14 -7.14 -12.64
CA SER A 17 -1.99 -7.76 -13.34
C SER A 17 -1.11 -8.62 -12.43
N SER A 18 -1.51 -8.89 -11.19
CA SER A 18 -0.72 -9.71 -10.27
C SER A 18 -0.79 -11.19 -10.69
N ARG A 19 0.03 -11.57 -11.68
CA ARG A 19 0.06 -12.92 -12.31
C ARG A 19 0.37 -14.05 -11.32
N SER A 20 0.87 -13.73 -10.13
CA SER A 20 1.18 -14.70 -9.09
C SER A 20 0.15 -14.64 -7.97
N PRO A 21 -0.70 -15.68 -7.80
CA PRO A 21 -1.65 -15.76 -6.68
C PRO A 21 -0.95 -15.80 -5.31
N HIS A 22 0.32 -16.21 -5.26
CA HIS A 22 1.16 -16.21 -4.06
C HIS A 22 1.78 -14.85 -3.74
N SER A 23 1.62 -13.85 -4.62
CA SER A 23 2.33 -12.57 -4.54
C SER A 23 1.44 -11.42 -5.04
N PRO A 24 0.26 -11.18 -4.43
CA PRO A 24 -0.62 -10.12 -4.89
C PRO A 24 0.04 -8.74 -4.74
N VAL A 25 -0.05 -7.93 -5.78
CA VAL A 25 0.21 -6.50 -5.77
C VAL A 25 -1.12 -5.80 -5.52
N PHE A 26 -1.10 -4.82 -4.63
CA PHE A 26 -2.25 -3.99 -4.32
C PHE A 26 -2.03 -2.58 -4.82
N GLU A 27 -3.11 -1.95 -5.24
CA GLU A 27 -3.18 -0.54 -5.54
C GLU A 27 -3.92 0.15 -4.40
N VAL A 28 -3.27 1.12 -3.80
CA VAL A 28 -3.72 1.85 -2.61
C VAL A 28 -4.01 3.27 -3.05
N GLU A 29 -5.26 3.68 -2.91
CA GLU A 29 -5.70 5.04 -3.14
C GLU A 29 -5.59 5.83 -1.83
N THR A 30 -4.98 7.00 -1.92
CA THR A 30 -4.76 7.88 -0.78
C THR A 30 -5.09 9.31 -1.16
N ALA A 31 -5.23 10.19 -0.17
CA ALA A 31 -5.42 11.63 -0.41
C ALA A 31 -4.23 12.28 -1.17
N ALA A 32 -3.06 11.66 -1.16
CA ALA A 32 -1.85 12.14 -1.84
C ALA A 32 -1.70 11.58 -3.26
N GLY A 33 -2.54 10.61 -3.66
CA GLY A 33 -2.45 9.90 -4.93
C GLY A 33 -2.54 8.40 -4.78
N THR A 34 -2.32 7.69 -5.88
CA THR A 34 -2.44 6.24 -5.98
C THR A 34 -1.06 5.59 -6.02
N PHE A 35 -0.84 4.56 -5.20
CA PHE A 35 0.44 3.85 -5.07
C PHE A 35 0.25 2.34 -5.18
N THR A 36 1.24 1.64 -5.73
CA THR A 36 1.23 0.17 -5.81
C THR A 36 2.17 -0.46 -4.81
N THR A 37 1.85 -1.60 -4.23
CA THR A 37 2.78 -2.34 -3.37
C THR A 37 3.83 -3.08 -4.20
N LYS A 38 5.02 -3.36 -3.64
CA LYS A 38 5.91 -4.35 -4.26
C LYS A 38 5.22 -5.73 -4.31
N ALA A 39 5.55 -6.55 -5.31
CA ALA A 39 5.14 -7.95 -5.33
C ALA A 39 5.73 -8.68 -4.11
N ASN A 40 4.97 -9.60 -3.51
CA ASN A 40 5.30 -10.29 -2.24
C ASN A 40 5.43 -9.37 -1.01
N SER A 41 4.99 -8.12 -1.10
CA SER A 41 5.03 -7.22 0.04
C SER A 41 3.94 -7.63 1.03
N GLN A 42 4.32 -8.17 2.19
CA GLN A 42 3.40 -8.45 3.30
C GLN A 42 2.58 -7.20 3.70
N ILE A 43 3.12 -6.02 3.40
CA ILE A 43 2.50 -4.72 3.62
C ILE A 43 1.17 -4.56 2.90
N GLY A 44 1.02 -5.08 1.68
CA GLY A 44 -0.27 -5.00 0.97
C GLY A 44 -1.36 -5.78 1.69
N PHE A 45 -0.99 -6.95 2.22
CA PHE A 45 -1.89 -7.78 3.01
C PHE A 45 -2.18 -7.14 4.38
N SER A 46 -1.16 -6.58 5.04
CA SER A 46 -1.34 -5.84 6.29
C SER A 46 -2.21 -4.60 6.13
N ILE A 47 -2.16 -3.91 4.99
CA ILE A 47 -3.05 -2.79 4.67
C ILE A 47 -4.48 -3.29 4.41
N GLU A 48 -4.65 -4.37 3.65
CA GLU A 48 -5.97 -4.97 3.37
C GLU A 48 -6.68 -5.47 4.64
N ASN A 49 -5.91 -6.05 5.57
CA ASN A 49 -6.41 -6.67 6.81
C ASN A 49 -6.36 -5.74 8.03
N SER A 50 -5.76 -4.56 7.90
CA SER A 50 -5.77 -3.55 8.96
C SER A 50 -7.18 -3.00 9.12
N GLU A 51 -7.71 -3.02 10.34
CA GLU A 51 -9.00 -2.38 10.70
C GLU A 51 -9.04 -0.88 10.33
N ASN A 52 -7.89 -0.27 9.99
CA ASN A 52 -7.76 1.10 9.48
C ASN A 52 -7.98 1.21 7.96
N ARG A 53 -9.10 0.71 7.44
CA ARG A 53 -9.53 0.99 6.05
C ARG A 53 -9.67 2.50 5.76
N GLN A 54 -9.80 3.32 6.81
CA GLN A 54 -9.92 4.77 6.74
C GLN A 54 -9.18 5.42 7.91
N GLY A 55 -7.87 5.62 7.78
CA GLY A 55 -7.06 6.28 8.80
C GLY A 55 -5.78 6.86 8.22
N ASP A 56 -5.18 7.79 8.96
CA ASP A 56 -3.86 8.31 8.62
C ASP A 56 -2.82 7.22 8.84
N VAL A 57 -2.04 6.97 7.80
CA VAL A 57 -0.94 6.02 7.82
C VAL A 57 0.32 6.67 7.32
N VAL A 58 1.45 6.16 7.78
CA VAL A 58 2.75 6.52 7.24
C VAL A 58 3.16 5.43 6.27
N LEU A 59 3.24 5.79 4.99
CA LEU A 59 3.69 4.91 3.91
C LEU A 59 5.16 5.20 3.59
N THR A 60 5.97 4.14 3.53
CA THR A 60 7.32 4.22 2.98
C THR A 60 7.28 3.75 1.52
N LEU A 61 7.69 4.63 0.62
CA LEU A 61 7.73 4.43 -0.81
C LEU A 61 9.17 4.21 -1.28
N GLU A 62 9.37 3.29 -2.21
CA GLU A 62 10.64 3.09 -2.90
C GLU A 62 10.37 2.93 -4.39
N ARG A 63 10.90 3.84 -5.21
CA ARG A 63 10.66 3.88 -6.67
C ARG A 63 9.15 3.90 -7.02
N GLY A 64 8.36 4.65 -6.25
CA GLY A 64 6.90 4.76 -6.44
C GLY A 64 6.09 3.56 -5.93
N SER A 65 6.73 2.57 -5.30
CA SER A 65 6.04 1.41 -4.71
C SER A 65 6.08 1.40 -3.19
N ILE A 66 5.00 0.95 -2.54
CA ILE A 66 4.91 0.84 -1.09
C ILE A 66 5.77 -0.35 -0.61
N VAL A 67 6.70 -0.06 0.31
CA VAL A 67 7.63 -1.00 0.94
C VAL A 67 7.52 -1.09 2.45
N ALA A 68 6.77 -0.19 3.09
CA ALA A 68 6.36 -0.30 4.49
C ALA A 68 5.08 0.50 4.72
N CYS A 69 4.26 0.08 5.68
CA CYS A 69 3.16 0.88 6.21
C CYS A 69 3.14 0.80 7.74
N ARG A 70 2.78 1.89 8.41
CA ARG A 70 2.44 1.90 9.84
C ARG A 70 1.29 2.86 10.09
N ALA A 71 0.53 2.65 11.16
CA ALA A 71 -0.40 3.66 11.65
C ALA A 71 0.39 4.94 11.99
N ALA A 72 -0.18 6.10 11.65
CA ALA A 72 0.38 7.40 12.03
C ALA A 72 0.24 7.64 13.53
#